data_AF-A0A154BR99-F1
#
_entry.id   AF-A0A154BR99-F1
#
_cell.length_a   1.000
_cell.length_b   1.000
_cell.length_c   1.000
_cell.angle_alpha   90.00
_cell.angle_beta   90.00
_cell.angle_gamma   90.00
#
_symmetry.space_group_name_H-M   'P 1'
#
loop_
_entity.id
_entity.type
_entity.pdbx_description
1 polymer ?
#
loop_
_entity_poly.entity_id
_entity_poly.type
_entity_poly.pdbx_seq_one_letter_code
_entity_poly.pdbx_strand_id
1 'polypeptide(L)'
;MSREKMLNREIIVSTIKKFCSVNYKEFNVSDLIHKGGHRHRVEIEADGSSFYVDFHFKENGSTSIDISSGHHVDKKKQIKDAILGDATCLIADSEKKVTSV
;
A
#
# COMPACT_ATOMS: atom_id res chain seq x y z
N MET A 1 -12.93 0.34 9.92
CA MET A 1 -12.10 -0.87 9.95
C MET A 1 -11.54 -1.09 8.55
N SER A 2 -10.23 -0.93 8.33
CA SER A 2 -9.64 -1.27 7.02
C SER A 2 -9.66 -2.78 6.88
N ARG A 3 -10.23 -3.31 5.79
CA ARG A 3 -10.28 -4.75 5.55
C ARG A 3 -8.87 -5.23 5.20
N GLU A 4 -8.42 -6.30 5.83
CA GLU A 4 -7.15 -6.95 5.50
C GLU A 4 -7.18 -7.54 4.09
N LYS A 5 -6.03 -7.49 3.40
CA LYS A 5 -5.84 -8.02 2.05
C LYS A 5 -4.49 -8.70 1.91
N MET A 6 -4.41 -9.73 1.08
CA MET A 6 -3.15 -10.34 0.69
C MET A 6 -2.51 -9.46 -0.38
N LEU A 7 -1.53 -8.66 0.04
CA LEU A 7 -0.82 -7.73 -0.83
C LEU A 7 0.59 -8.22 -1.14
N ASN A 8 1.01 -8.08 -2.39
CA ASN A 8 2.40 -8.24 -2.75
C ASN A 8 3.20 -7.04 -2.23
N ARG A 9 3.86 -7.24 -1.08
CA ARG A 9 4.58 -6.19 -0.33
C ARG A 9 5.74 -5.60 -1.13
N GLU A 10 6.34 -6.36 -2.04
CA GLU A 10 7.49 -5.93 -2.85
C GLU A 10 7.13 -4.84 -3.86
N ILE A 11 5.88 -4.80 -4.30
CA ILE A 11 5.45 -3.85 -5.34
C ILE A 11 4.61 -2.68 -4.81
N ILE A 12 4.33 -2.63 -3.50
CA ILE A 12 3.55 -1.53 -2.91
C ILE A 12 4.15 -0.17 -3.28
N VAL A 13 5.47 -0.02 -3.12
CA VAL A 13 6.17 1.24 -3.39
C VAL A 13 6.13 1.59 -4.88
N SER A 14 6.29 0.61 -5.77
CA SER A 14 6.26 0.87 -7.22
C SER A 14 4.86 1.23 -7.70
N THR A 15 3.81 0.61 -7.16
CA THR A 15 2.41 0.99 -7.42
C THR A 15 2.12 2.41 -6.94
N ILE A 16 2.60 2.83 -5.76
CA ILE A 16 2.47 4.21 -5.27
C ILE A 16 3.22 5.18 -6.19
N LYS A 17 4.46 4.87 -6.57
CA LYS A 17 5.26 5.69 -7.51
C LYS A 17 4.53 5.88 -8.85
N LYS A 18 3.94 4.81 -9.39
CA LYS A 18 3.13 4.85 -10.62
C LYS A 18 1.88 5.72 -10.45
N PHE A 19 1.19 5.62 -9.31
CA PHE A 19 0.06 6.50 -9.01
C PHE A 19 0.51 7.97 -8.99
N CYS A 20 1.58 8.27 -8.27
CA CYS A 20 2.09 9.64 -8.15
C CYS A 20 2.53 10.22 -9.50
N SER A 21 3.18 9.43 -10.37
CA SER A 21 3.62 9.91 -11.69
C SER A 21 2.48 10.30 -12.64
N VAL A 22 1.26 9.82 -12.40
CA VAL A 22 0.08 10.15 -13.20
C VAL A 22 -0.67 11.35 -12.62
N ASN A 23 -0.61 11.55 -11.30
CA ASN A 23 -1.51 12.48 -10.59
C ASN A 23 -0.82 13.76 -10.10
N TYR A 24 0.51 13.81 -10.05
CA TYR A 24 1.28 14.94 -9.52
C TYR A 24 2.33 15.39 -10.52
N LYS A 25 2.65 16.70 -10.51
CA LYS A 25 3.69 17.25 -11.38
C LYS A 25 5.08 16.99 -10.80
N GLU A 26 5.22 17.23 -9.51
CA GLU A 26 6.43 16.99 -8.75
C GLU A 26 6.11 16.05 -7.60
N PHE A 27 6.89 14.97 -7.47
CA PHE A 27 6.68 14.03 -6.39
C PHE A 27 7.97 13.33 -5.95
N ASN A 28 7.98 12.92 -4.69
CA ASN A 28 8.95 12.01 -4.10
C ASN A 28 8.21 10.96 -3.27
N VAL A 29 8.65 9.70 -3.34
CA VAL A 29 8.07 8.57 -2.61
C VAL A 29 9.20 7.81 -1.94
N SER A 30 9.15 7.73 -0.61
CA SER A 30 10.12 6.96 0.17
C SER A 30 10.01 5.46 -0.10
N ASP A 31 11.02 4.72 0.34
CA ASP A 31 10.87 3.28 0.53
C ASP A 31 9.94 2.97 1.72
N LEU A 32 9.69 1.68 1.97
CA LEU A 32 8.95 1.22 3.14
C LEU A 32 9.79 1.40 4.42
N ILE A 33 9.40 2.38 5.24
CA ILE A 33 10.05 2.70 6.51
C ILE A 33 9.40 1.87 7.63
N HIS A 34 10.17 1.05 8.34
CA HIS A 34 9.68 0.37 9.54
C HIS A 34 9.47 1.37 10.67
N LYS A 35 8.25 1.44 11.23
CA LYS A 35 7.85 2.38 12.28
C LYS A 35 7.52 1.66 13.61
N GLY A 36 8.02 0.44 13.78
CA GLY A 36 7.83 -0.42 14.95
C GLY A 36 6.68 -1.43 14.83
N GLY A 37 6.84 -2.58 15.49
CA GLY A 37 5.88 -3.70 15.42
C GLY A 37 5.61 -4.13 13.98
N HIS A 38 4.34 -4.26 13.62
CA HIS A 38 3.90 -4.59 12.26
C HIS A 38 3.79 -3.37 11.33
N ARG A 39 4.02 -2.14 11.84
CA ARG A 39 3.74 -0.91 11.09
C ARG A 39 4.92 -0.51 10.21
N HIS A 40 4.62 -0.32 8.95
CA HIS A 40 5.49 0.26 7.94
C HIS A 40 4.83 1.49 7.34
N ARG A 41 5.64 2.42 6.83
CA ARG A 41 5.16 3.68 6.27
C ARG A 41 5.80 3.96 4.94
N VAL A 42 5.01 4.48 4.00
CA VAL A 42 5.52 5.17 2.82
C VAL A 42 5.21 6.66 2.99
N GLU A 43 6.25 7.47 3.00
CA GLU A 43 6.19 8.94 3.05
C GLU A 43 6.19 9.47 1.61
N ILE A 44 5.33 10.46 1.36
CA ILE A 44 5.05 11.00 0.03
C ILE A 44 5.07 12.51 0.11
N GLU A 45 5.86 13.12 -0.76
CA GLU A 45 5.84 14.55 -1.02
C GLU A 45 5.35 14.75 -2.45
N ALA A 46 4.32 15.57 -2.65
CA ALA A 46 3.72 15.78 -3.96
C ALA A 46 3.10 17.17 -4.08
N ASP A 47 3.49 17.92 -5.12
CA ASP A 47 3.01 19.28 -5.43
C ASP A 47 2.97 20.20 -4.20
N GLY A 48 4.06 20.20 -3.42
CA GLY A 48 4.20 21.00 -2.19
C GLY A 48 3.41 20.49 -0.97
N SER A 49 2.77 19.33 -1.05
CA SER A 49 2.12 18.66 0.08
C SER A 49 2.93 17.47 0.58
N SER A 50 3.00 17.25 1.89
CA SER A 50 3.63 16.06 2.48
C SER A 50 2.60 15.22 3.25
N PHE A 51 2.54 13.93 2.96
CA PHE A 51 1.64 12.98 3.60
C PHE A 51 2.24 11.56 3.60
N TYR A 52 1.52 10.59 4.15
CA TYR A 52 2.01 9.22 4.25
C TYR A 52 0.87 8.22 4.26
N VAL A 53 1.17 6.97 3.89
CA VAL A 53 0.26 5.83 4.04
C VAL A 53 0.94 4.80 4.94
N ASP A 54 0.22 4.34 5.97
CA ASP A 54 0.70 3.30 6.87
C ASP A 54 0.20 1.93 6.41
N PHE A 55 1.05 0.92 6.60
CA PHE A 55 0.80 -0.47 6.27
C PHE A 55 1.07 -1.32 7.50
N HIS A 56 0.13 -2.19 7.87
CA HIS A 56 0.32 -3.15 8.94
C HIS A 56 0.50 -4.55 8.34
N PHE A 57 1.75 -5.04 8.36
CA PHE A 57 2.14 -6.35 7.84
C PHE A 57 1.96 -7.42 8.91
N LYS A 58 0.94 -8.26 8.76
CA LYS A 58 0.64 -9.36 9.68
C LYS A 58 1.51 -10.58 9.39
N GLU A 59 1.64 -11.45 10.38
CA GLU A 59 2.43 -12.69 10.29
C GLU A 59 1.84 -13.68 9.29
N ASN A 60 0.51 -13.72 9.16
CA ASN A 60 -0.21 -14.55 8.18
C ASN A 60 -0.09 -14.04 6.72
N GLY A 61 0.81 -13.10 6.43
CA GLY A 61 0.96 -12.48 5.12
C GLY A 61 -0.04 -11.36 4.81
N SER A 62 -1.14 -11.25 5.55
CA SER A 62 -2.14 -10.21 5.31
C SER A 62 -1.58 -8.82 5.59
N THR A 63 -2.17 -7.81 4.94
CA THR A 63 -1.80 -6.42 5.07
C THR A 63 -3.05 -5.56 5.25
N SER A 64 -3.01 -4.68 6.25
CA SER A 64 -3.98 -3.58 6.38
C SER A 64 -3.35 -2.28 5.91
N ILE A 65 -4.07 -1.53 5.05
CA ILE A 65 -3.69 -0.17 4.65
C ILE A 65 -4.41 0.81 5.58
N ASP A 66 -3.68 1.58 6.37
CA ASP A 66 -4.21 2.61 7.25
C ASP A 66 -4.04 4.01 6.63
N ILE A 67 -5.18 4.68 6.46
CA ILE A 67 -5.30 6.03 5.89
C ILE A 67 -5.87 7.03 6.89
N SER A 68 -6.14 6.61 8.13
CA SER A 68 -6.86 7.39 9.14
C SER A 68 -5.97 8.36 9.91
N SER A 69 -4.68 8.06 10.02
CA SER A 69 -3.70 8.86 10.73
C SER A 69 -3.20 10.04 9.88
N GLY A 70 -2.91 11.18 10.52
CA GLY A 70 -2.37 12.38 9.83
C GLY A 70 -3.38 13.13 8.95
N HIS A 71 -2.87 14.01 8.07
CA HIS A 71 -3.68 14.84 7.17
C HIS A 71 -3.82 14.23 5.76
N HIS A 72 -4.67 14.81 4.91
CA HIS A 72 -4.85 14.42 3.49
C HIS A 72 -5.51 13.04 3.27
N VAL A 73 -6.55 12.71 4.04
CA VAL A 73 -7.27 11.42 3.95
C VAL A 73 -7.74 11.10 2.52
N ASP A 74 -8.21 12.09 1.76
CA ASP A 74 -8.68 11.87 0.39
C ASP A 74 -7.57 11.40 -0.55
N LYS A 75 -6.38 12.01 -0.48
CA LYS A 75 -5.20 11.58 -1.25
C LYS A 75 -4.80 10.15 -0.87
N LYS A 76 -4.80 9.84 0.44
CA LYS A 76 -4.50 8.49 0.94
C LYS A 76 -5.52 7.46 0.47
N LYS A 77 -6.80 7.83 0.41
CA LYS A 77 -7.86 6.98 -0.10
C LYS A 77 -7.65 6.65 -1.58
N GLN A 78 -7.30 7.64 -2.41
CA GLN A 78 -6.99 7.41 -3.82
C GLN A 78 -5.81 6.44 -4.01
N ILE A 79 -4.76 6.57 -3.19
CA ILE A 79 -3.62 5.64 -3.21
C ILE A 79 -4.04 4.24 -2.79
N LYS A 80 -4.82 4.12 -1.71
CA LYS A 80 -5.38 2.84 -1.28
C LYS A 80 -6.18 2.20 -2.42
N ASP A 81 -7.03 2.96 -3.08
CA ASP A 81 -7.86 2.47 -4.18
C ASP A 81 -7.00 2.06 -5.38
N ALA A 82 -5.91 2.78 -5.68
CA ALA A 82 -4.95 2.41 -6.72
C ALA A 82 -4.23 1.09 -6.40
N ILE A 83 -3.79 0.89 -5.15
CA ILE A 83 -3.17 -0.36 -4.69
C ILE A 83 -4.16 -1.53 -4.81
N LEU A 84 -5.40 -1.33 -4.38
CA LEU A 84 -6.42 -2.37 -4.41
C LEU A 84 -6.99 -2.64 -5.80
N GLY A 85 -6.86 -1.69 -6.73
CA GLY A 85 -7.23 -1.84 -8.13
C GLY A 85 -6.13 -2.44 -9.00
N ASP A 86 -4.89 -2.47 -8.53
CA ASP A 86 -3.77 -3.09 -9.23
C ASP A 86 -3.75 -4.60 -8.97
N ALA A 87 -4.17 -5.38 -9.96
CA ALA A 87 -4.21 -6.84 -9.87
C ALA A 87 -2.83 -7.48 -9.60
N THR A 88 -1.73 -6.80 -9.95
CA THR A 88 -0.39 -7.29 -9.63
C THR A 88 -0.07 -7.17 -8.14
N CYS A 89 -0.74 -6.22 -7.45
CA CYS A 89 -0.55 -5.96 -6.03
C CYS A 89 -1.40 -6.88 -5.16
N LEU A 90 -2.42 -7.53 -5.73
CA LEU A 90 -3.22 -8.54 -5.05
C LEU A 90 -2.60 -9.92 -5.25
N ILE A 91 -2.22 -10.57 -4.15
CA ILE A 91 -1.90 -11.99 -4.18
C ILE A 91 -3.24 -12.72 -4.12
N ALA A 92 -3.65 -13.33 -5.23
CA ALA A 92 -4.77 -14.26 -5.21
C ALA A 92 -4.41 -15.44 -4.30
N ASP A 93 -5.32 -15.86 -3.42
CA ASP A 93 -5.18 -17.07 -2.61
C ASP A 93 -5.01 -18.27 -3.56
N SER A 94 -3.76 -18.59 -3.92
CA SER A 94 -3.43 -19.81 -4.67
C SER A 94 -3.39 -20.99 -3.71
N GLU A 95 -4.49 -21.24 -3.01
CA GLU A 95 -4.77 -22.51 -2.35
C GLU A 95 -5.88 -23.21 -3.12
N LYS A 96 -5.50 -24.00 -4.14
CA LYS A 96 -6.06 -25.32 -4.46
C LYS A 96 -5.51 -25.85 -5.78
N LYS A 97 -4.58 -26.81 -5.67
CA LYS A 97 -4.71 -28.15 -6.29
C LYS A 97 -3.57 -29.04 -5.83
N VAL A 98 -3.73 -29.66 -4.65
CA VAL A 98 -3.17 -30.99 -4.45
C VAL A 98 -4.27 -31.95 -4.90
N THR A 99 -4.22 -32.35 -6.17
CA THR A 99 -4.94 -33.54 -6.61
C THR A 99 -4.13 -34.71 -6.08
N SER A 100 -4.56 -35.30 -4.97
CA SER A 100 -4.06 -36.61 -4.55
C SER A 100 -4.31 -37.59 -5.69
N VAL A 101 -3.24 -38.25 -6.14
CA VAL A 101 -3.25 -39.30 -7.16
C VAL A 101 -3.83 -40.58 -6.57
#